data_AF-A0A1J6KVA7-F1
#
_entry.id   AF-A0A1J6KVA7-F1
#
_cell.length_a   1.000
_cell.length_b   1.000
_cell.length_c   1.000
_cell.angle_alpha   90.00
_cell.angle_beta   90.00
_cell.angle_gamma   90.00
#
_symmetry.space_group_name_H-M   'P 1'
#
loop_
_entity.id
_entity.type
_entity.pdbx_description
1 polymer ?
#
loop_
_entity_poly.entity_id
_entity_poly.type
_entity_poly.pdbx_seq_one_letter_code
_entity_poly.pdbx_strand_id
1 'polypeptide(L)'
;FKKFSAASGLQANLTKSVVHFGGVTQIEQMKILQNAGYSLGELPFKYLGMPLDTKKITVLQWQPPFEKIVARVTSWTARKLSYA
;
A
#
# COMPACT_ATOMS: atom_id res chain seq x y z
N PHE A 1 11.24 16.58 -7.65
CA PHE A 1 9.95 16.27 -8.29
C PHE A 1 9.75 16.89 -9.67
N LYS A 2 10.07 18.19 -9.90
CA LYS A 2 9.83 18.88 -11.19
C LYS A 2 10.36 18.15 -12.44
N LYS A 3 11.59 17.63 -12.40
CA LYS A 3 12.19 16.89 -13.53
C LYS A 3 11.43 15.61 -13.89
N PHE A 4 11.11 14.79 -12.88
CA PHE A 4 10.32 13.56 -13.06
C PHE A 4 8.91 13.87 -13.59
N SER A 5 8.26 14.89 -13.03
CA SER A 5 6.91 15.29 -13.44
C SER A 5 6.88 15.77 -14.89
N ALA A 6 7.86 16.59 -15.30
CA ALA A 6 7.97 17.04 -16.70
C ALA A 6 8.21 15.87 -17.68
N ALA A 7 9.02 14.88 -17.29
CA ALA A 7 9.32 13.74 -18.16
C ALA A 7 8.19 12.70 -18.22
N SER A 8 7.44 12.50 -17.13
CA SER A 8 6.43 11.44 -17.02
C SER A 8 4.99 11.94 -17.16
N GLY A 9 4.74 13.24 -17.00
CA GLY A 9 3.39 13.79 -16.84
C GLY A 9 2.72 13.45 -15.51
N LEU A 10 3.43 12.81 -14.57
CA LEU A 10 2.88 12.40 -13.28
C LEU A 10 3.16 13.42 -12.18
N GLN A 11 2.18 13.61 -11.30
CA GLN A 11 2.32 14.44 -10.10
C GLN A 11 1.82 13.66 -8.88
N ALA A 12 2.56 13.76 -7.77
CA ALA A 12 2.12 13.18 -6.51
C ALA A 12 0.91 13.93 -5.97
N ASN A 13 -0.04 13.17 -5.43
CA ASN A 13 -1.23 13.73 -4.81
C ASN A 13 -0.98 13.91 -3.31
N LEU A 14 -0.65 15.14 -2.90
CA LEU A 14 -0.36 15.49 -1.51
C LEU A 14 -1.52 15.20 -0.54
N THR A 15 -2.78 15.17 -1.00
CA THR A 15 -3.94 14.89 -0.13
C THR A 15 -4.20 13.40 0.06
N LYS A 16 -3.69 12.55 -0.85
CA LYS A 16 -3.81 11.08 -0.78
C LYS A 16 -2.52 10.38 -0.36
N SER A 17 -1.41 11.10 -0.36
CA SER A 17 -0.09 10.59 -0.02
C SER A 17 0.31 11.02 1.38
N VAL A 18 0.77 10.06 2.17
CA VAL A 18 1.28 10.26 3.54
C VAL A 18 2.65 9.62 3.66
N VAL A 19 3.48 10.12 4.58
CA VAL A 19 4.81 9.58 4.84
C VAL A 19 4.78 8.76 6.13
N HIS A 20 5.32 7.54 6.08
CA HIS A 20 5.53 6.72 7.27
C HIS A 20 7.04 6.56 7.49
N PHE A 21 7.50 6.73 8.73
CA PHE A 21 8.91 6.61 9.09
C PHE A 21 9.16 5.35 9.92
N GLY A 22 10.32 4.72 9.70
CA GLY A 22 10.84 3.65 10.54
C GLY A 22 12.29 3.95 10.91
N GLY A 23 12.62 3.95 12.20
CA GLY A 23 13.99 4.15 12.68
C GLY A 23 14.58 5.56 12.47
N VAL A 24 13.75 6.57 12.20
CA VAL A 24 14.19 7.97 11.99
C VAL A 24 13.92 8.80 13.23
N THR A 25 14.86 9.66 13.62
CA THR A 25 14.68 10.55 14.78
C THR A 25 13.57 11.57 14.54
N GLN A 26 12.83 11.96 15.58
CA GLN A 26 11.70 12.89 15.43
C GLN A 26 12.11 14.24 14.82
N ILE A 27 13.33 14.71 15.10
CA ILE A 27 13.89 15.95 14.53
C ILE A 27 14.05 15.82 13.02
N GLU A 28 14.57 14.68 12.54
CA GLU A 28 14.73 14.43 11.11
C GLU A 28 13.37 14.23 10.42
N GLN A 29 12.42 13.56 11.07
CA GLN A 29 11.06 13.41 10.55
C GLN A 29 10.43 14.78 10.28
N MET A 30 10.50 15.70 11.24
CA MET A 30 9.95 17.06 11.09
C MET A 30 10.63 17.84 9.95
N LYS A 31 11.96 17.75 9.83
CA LYS A 31 12.70 18.37 8.71
C LYS A 31 12.25 17.83 7.36
N ILE A 32 12.07 16.51 7.25
CA ILE A 32 11.63 15.87 6.01
C ILE A 32 10.21 16.28 5.66
N LEU A 33 9.28 16.26 6.64
CA LEU A 33 7.88 16.64 6.43
C LEU A 33 7.77 18.11 5.98
N GLN A 34 8.50 19.01 6.63
CA GLN A 34 8.52 20.44 6.26
C GLN A 34 9.04 20.66 4.84
N ASN A 35 10.08 19.93 4.45
CA ASN A 35 10.66 20.07 3.11
C ASN A 35 9.83 19.41 2.01
N ALA A 36 9.14 18.31 2.32
CA ALA A 36 8.40 17.51 1.35
C ALA A 36 6.92 17.92 1.21
N GLY A 37 6.34 18.53 2.25
CA GLY A 37 4.95 19.02 2.26
C GLY A 37 3.89 17.94 2.44
N TYR A 38 4.27 16.71 2.82
CA TYR A 38 3.34 15.61 3.12
C TYR A 38 2.99 15.58 4.61
N SER A 39 1.85 14.99 4.95
CA SER A 39 1.49 14.67 6.33
C SER A 39 2.14 13.36 6.79
N LEU A 40 2.33 13.26 8.12
CA LEU A 40 2.75 12.03 8.78
C LEU A 40 1.59 11.05 8.81
N GLY A 41 1.82 9.81 8.38
CA GLY A 41 0.85 8.74 8.45
C GLY A 41 0.99 7.92 9.73
N GLU A 42 -0.14 7.45 10.27
CA GLU A 42 -0.19 6.61 11.46
C GLU A 42 -0.24 5.11 11.10
N LEU A 43 0.24 4.27 12.01
CA LEU A 43 0.17 2.81 11.90
C LEU A 43 -0.88 2.27 12.89
N PRO A 44 -1.59 1.18 12.55
CA PRO A 44 -1.56 0.47 11.26
C PRO A 44 -2.37 1.17 10.17
N PHE A 45 -1.94 1.04 8.91
CA PHE A 45 -2.71 1.53 7.74
C PHE A 45 -2.99 0.39 6.75
N LYS A 46 -3.88 0.62 5.77
CA LYS A 46 -4.15 -0.39 4.72
C LYS A 46 -3.30 -0.12 3.48
N TYR A 47 -2.53 -1.11 3.06
CA TYR A 47 -1.81 -1.11 1.79
C TYR A 47 -2.31 -2.26 0.91
N LEU A 48 -2.81 -1.96 -0.28
CA LEU A 48 -3.38 -2.94 -1.22
C LEU A 48 -4.45 -3.87 -0.60
N GLY A 49 -5.18 -3.37 0.39
CA GLY A 49 -6.22 -4.14 1.09
C GLY A 49 -5.72 -4.96 2.28
N MET A 50 -4.43 -4.90 2.60
CA MET A 50 -3.81 -5.58 3.74
C MET A 50 -3.45 -4.58 4.84
N PRO A 51 -3.63 -4.90 6.13
CA PRO A 51 -3.11 -4.08 7.21
C PRO A 51 -1.57 -4.14 7.17
N LEU A 52 -0.94 -2.99 7.03
CA LEU A 52 0.48 -2.80 7.22
C LEU A 52 0.68 -2.21 8.61
N ASP A 53 1.30 -3.00 9.48
CA ASP A 53 1.56 -2.70 10.88
C ASP A 53 3.04 -2.98 11.16
N THR A 54 3.54 -2.45 12.27
CA THR A 54 4.81 -2.83 12.90
C THR A 54 4.85 -4.30 13.31
N LYS A 55 3.69 -4.94 13.48
CA LYS A 55 3.55 -6.34 13.89
C LYS A 55 3.42 -7.26 12.68
N LYS A 56 3.82 -8.53 12.86
CA LYS A 56 3.56 -9.58 11.86
C LYS A 56 2.06 -9.73 11.64
N ILE A 57 1.65 -9.73 10.36
CA ILE A 57 0.27 -9.96 9.95
C ILE A 57 -0.16 -11.35 10.42
N THR A 58 -1.30 -11.42 11.11
CA THR A 58 -1.81 -12.69 11.64
C THR A 58 -2.47 -13.53 10.55
N VAL A 59 -2.61 -14.85 10.79
CA VAL A 59 -3.29 -15.76 9.85
C VAL A 59 -4.71 -15.27 9.53
N LEU A 60 -5.42 -14.76 10.55
CA LEU A 60 -6.76 -14.18 10.38
C LEU A 60 -6.77 -12.97 9.43
N GLN A 61 -5.75 -12.10 9.49
CA GLN A 61 -5.63 -10.96 8.60
C GLN A 61 -5.25 -11.35 7.16
N TRP A 62 -4.60 -12.49 6.96
CA TRP A 62 -4.27 -13.05 5.64
C TRP A 62 -5.45 -13.73 4.94
N GLN A 63 -6.50 -14.10 5.69
CA GLN A 63 -7.61 -14.89 5.17
C GLN A 63 -8.35 -14.20 3.99
N PRO A 64 -8.72 -12.90 4.05
CA PRO A 64 -9.48 -12.28 2.95
C PRO A 64 -8.73 -12.20 1.60
N PRO A 65 -7.43 -11.83 1.54
CA PRO A 65 -6.66 -11.93 0.31
C PRO A 65 -6.52 -13.38 -0.19
N PHE A 66 -6.31 -14.33 0.72
CA PHE A 66 -6.17 -15.73 0.37
C PHE A 66 -7.45 -16.28 -0.28
N GLU A 67 -8.62 -16.00 0.31
CA GLU A 67 -9.93 -16.36 -0.25
C GLU A 67 -10.14 -15.77 -1.65
N LYS A 68 -9.73 -14.52 -1.89
CA LYS A 68 -9.81 -13.92 -3.23
C LYS A 68 -8.93 -14.64 -4.26
N ILE A 69 -7.74 -15.10 -3.86
CA ILE A 69 -6.86 -15.89 -4.73
C ILE A 69 -7.50 -17.25 -5.03
N VAL A 70 -7.96 -17.96 -4.00
CA VAL A 70 -8.64 -19.26 -4.14
C VAL A 70 -9.86 -19.13 -5.05
N ALA A 71 -10.73 -18.14 -4.83
CA ALA A 71 -11.92 -17.89 -5.65
C ALA A 71 -11.58 -17.61 -7.13
N ARG A 72 -10.48 -16.89 -7.40
CA ARG A 72 -10.03 -16.65 -8.78
C ARG A 72 -9.56 -17.95 -9.43
N VAL A 73 -8.73 -18.73 -8.73
CA VAL A 73 -8.21 -20.01 -9.22
C VAL A 73 -9.36 -21.00 -9.48
N THR A 74 -10.29 -21.16 -8.54
CA THR A 74 -11.44 -22.06 -8.71
C THR A 74 -12.33 -21.65 -9.88
N SER A 75 -12.59 -20.34 -10.04
CA SER A 75 -13.35 -19.85 -11.21
C SER A 75 -12.65 -20.16 -12.54
N TRP A 76 -11.32 -20.11 -12.59
CA TRP A 76 -10.56 -20.40 -13.80
C TRP A 76 -10.59 -21.89 -14.14
N THR A 77 -10.40 -22.74 -13.14
CA THR A 77 -10.50 -24.19 -13.27
C THR A 77 -11.90 -24.61 -13.73
N ALA A 78 -12.95 -24.03 -13.12
CA ALA A 78 -14.34 -24.30 -13.51
C ALA A 78 -14.64 -23.89 -14.98
N ARG A 79 -14.13 -22.74 -15.43
CA ARG A 79 -14.30 -22.27 -16.82
C ARG A 79 -13.50 -23.06 -17.87
N LYS A 80 -12.51 -23.85 -17.45
CA LYS A 80 -11.73 -24.73 -18.32
C LYS A 80 -12.19 -26.19 -18.27
N LEU A 81 -13.10 -26.51 -17.35
CA LEU A 81 -13.76 -27.82 -17.22
C LEU A 81 -15.16 -27.84 -17.86
N SER A 82 -15.63 -26.74 -18.45
CA SER A 82 -16.81 -26.78 -19.31
C SER A 82 -16.44 -27.40 -20.66
N TYR A 83 -16.63 -28.71 -20.79
CA TYR A 83 -16.69 -29.42 -22.06
C TYR A 83 -18.04 -30.14 -22.17
N ALA A 84 -18.70 -29.90 -23.31
CA ALA A 84 -19.85 -30.56 -23.96
C ALA A 84 -21.00 -31.08 -23.08
#